data_AF-A0A1B8VC65-F1
#
_entry.id   AF-A0A1B8VC65-F1
#
_cell.length_a   1.000
_cell.length_b   1.000
_cell.length_c   1.000
_cell.angle_alpha   90.00
_cell.angle_beta   90.00
_cell.angle_gamma   90.00
#
_symmetry.space_group_name_H-M   'P 1'
#
loop_
_entity.id
_entity.type
_entity.pdbx_description
1 polymer ?
#
loop_
_entity_poly.entity_id
_entity_poly.type
_entity_poly.pdbx_seq_one_letter_code
_entity_poly.pdbx_strand_id
1 'polypeptide(L)'
;MRPIRWLPFYLFCTLGASIALADEYDAPDWRRYENAAIDRSFSPAGHASRDDEQRGVVHRLQRSGEFSQMHQRSAAALASRAHDRGSRQFSPVDTSRIVERAHELIGTPYRWGGESEENGFDCSGLLVYLYRSIANRKLPRTTHSMIAQRQNEVSRDELQPGDAVFFNHNGGGSASHVGLYIGDDRFIHAPRTGKTIRIDSLDNSYWSRSYTTARRFSG
;
A
#
# COMPACT_ATOMS: atom_id res chain seq x y z
N MET A 1 -69.95 1.53 -48.87
CA MET A 1 -68.73 0.70 -48.98
C MET A 1 -67.55 1.45 -48.36
N ARG A 2 -67.15 1.05 -47.15
CA ARG A 2 -65.88 1.42 -46.49
C ARG A 2 -65.44 0.18 -45.71
N PRO A 3 -64.21 -0.35 -45.88
CA PRO A 3 -63.87 -1.64 -45.31
C PRO A 3 -63.48 -1.55 -43.84
N ILE A 4 -63.96 -2.55 -43.10
CA ILE A 4 -63.66 -2.89 -41.71
C ILE A 4 -62.18 -3.33 -41.64
N ARG A 5 -61.37 -2.66 -40.83
CA ARG A 5 -60.00 -3.09 -40.52
C ARG A 5 -59.98 -3.86 -39.20
N TRP A 6 -59.62 -5.13 -39.30
CA TRP A 6 -59.34 -6.02 -38.19
C TRP A 6 -57.95 -5.72 -37.59
N LEU A 7 -57.87 -5.66 -36.26
CA LEU A 7 -56.62 -5.75 -35.49
C LEU A 7 -56.28 -7.22 -35.24
N PRO A 8 -54.98 -7.61 -35.33
CA PRO A 8 -54.47 -8.71 -34.55
C PRO A 8 -53.37 -8.28 -33.57
N PHE A 9 -53.30 -9.11 -32.54
CA PHE A 9 -52.58 -9.05 -31.27
C PHE A 9 -51.05 -9.29 -31.38
N TYR A 10 -50.33 -8.72 -30.40
CA TYR A 10 -49.00 -9.04 -29.82
C TYR A 10 -47.76 -9.30 -30.70
N LEU A 11 -46.67 -8.55 -30.44
CA LEU A 11 -45.37 -9.15 -30.09
C LEU A 11 -44.36 -8.14 -29.48
N PHE A 12 -43.90 -8.48 -28.28
CA PHE A 12 -42.59 -8.23 -27.66
C PHE A 12 -42.09 -6.80 -27.33
N CYS A 13 -42.10 -6.52 -26.03
CA CYS A 13 -41.12 -5.69 -25.34
C CYS A 13 -39.69 -6.16 -25.67
N THR A 14 -38.86 -5.26 -26.20
CA THR A 14 -37.42 -5.27 -25.96
C THR A 14 -37.00 -3.92 -25.41
N LEU A 15 -36.68 -3.93 -24.12
CA LEU A 15 -35.99 -2.86 -23.41
C LEU A 15 -34.57 -2.75 -23.99
N GLY A 16 -34.35 -1.81 -24.90
CA GLY A 16 -33.03 -1.37 -25.30
C GLY A 16 -32.52 -0.30 -24.34
N ALA A 17 -32.14 -0.71 -23.13
CA ALA A 17 -31.31 0.12 -22.27
C ALA A 17 -29.90 0.11 -22.85
N SER A 18 -29.58 1.12 -23.66
CA SER A 18 -28.20 1.35 -24.09
C SER A 18 -27.35 1.62 -22.86
N ILE A 19 -26.39 0.72 -22.71
CA ILE A 19 -25.37 0.64 -21.68
C ILE A 19 -24.66 1.98 -21.54
N ALA A 20 -24.56 2.43 -20.30
CA ALA A 20 -23.79 3.58 -19.86
C ALA A 20 -22.38 3.50 -20.44
N LEU A 21 -22.01 4.55 -21.18
CA LEU A 21 -20.64 4.86 -21.49
C LEU A 21 -19.93 5.08 -20.15
N ALA A 22 -18.82 4.36 -19.96
CA ALA A 22 -17.90 4.59 -18.87
C ALA A 22 -17.50 6.06 -18.91
N ASP A 23 -17.85 6.80 -17.85
CA ASP A 23 -17.33 8.14 -17.63
C ASP A 23 -15.81 8.08 -17.73
N GLU A 24 -15.31 8.97 -18.57
CA GLU A 24 -13.92 9.31 -18.80
C GLU A 24 -13.25 9.52 -17.43
N TYR A 25 -12.44 8.54 -17.03
CA TYR A 25 -11.69 8.57 -15.78
C TYR A 25 -10.54 9.55 -15.98
N ASP A 26 -10.80 10.83 -15.74
CA ASP A 26 -9.76 11.85 -15.56
C ASP A 26 -8.89 11.42 -14.37
N ALA A 27 -7.72 10.85 -14.67
CA ALA A 27 -6.75 10.52 -13.65
C ALA A 27 -6.34 11.82 -12.92
N PRO A 28 -6.53 11.93 -11.59
CA PRO A 28 -6.08 13.10 -10.86
C PRO A 28 -4.56 13.26 -10.96
N ASP A 29 -4.09 14.49 -11.18
CA ASP A 29 -2.67 14.84 -11.20
C ASP A 29 -2.05 14.65 -9.80
N TRP A 30 -1.62 13.42 -9.52
CA TRP A 30 -1.04 12.99 -8.25
C TRP A 30 0.28 13.70 -7.93
N ARG A 31 0.88 14.45 -8.87
CA ARG A 31 2.02 15.36 -8.62
C ARG A 31 1.71 16.45 -7.59
N ARG A 32 0.44 16.70 -7.29
CA ARG A 32 0.06 17.61 -6.19
C ARG A 32 0.55 17.11 -4.83
N TYR A 33 0.79 15.81 -4.66
CA TYR A 33 1.31 15.24 -3.42
C TYR A 33 2.85 15.22 -3.34
N GLU A 34 3.58 15.50 -4.43
CA GLU A 34 5.06 15.65 -4.41
C GLU A 34 5.53 16.87 -3.59
N ASN A 35 4.65 17.84 -3.35
CA ASN A 35 5.01 19.11 -2.70
C ASN A 35 4.48 19.28 -1.26
N ALA A 36 3.72 18.31 -0.73
CA ALA A 36 3.14 18.42 0.62
C ALA A 36 4.08 17.94 1.74
N ALA A 37 5.26 17.39 1.41
CA ALA A 37 6.16 16.78 2.40
C ALA A 37 7.66 17.13 2.24
N ILE A 38 8.01 18.22 1.54
CA ILE A 38 9.43 18.61 1.41
C ILE A 38 9.67 19.99 2.01
N ASP A 39 9.90 20.02 3.33
CA ASP A 39 10.70 21.08 3.95
C ASP A 39 12.15 20.89 3.48
N ARG A 40 12.57 21.73 2.51
CA ARG A 40 13.90 21.69 1.88
C ARG A 40 14.88 22.50 2.73
N SER A 41 15.62 21.82 3.60
CA SER A 41 16.93 22.31 4.02
C SER A 41 17.90 21.17 4.28
N PHE A 42 18.57 20.69 3.23
CA PHE A 42 19.89 20.07 3.40
C PHE A 42 20.71 20.14 2.11
N SER A 43 21.76 20.96 2.12
CA SER A 43 22.79 21.03 1.08
C SER A 43 24.00 20.17 1.51
N PRO A 44 24.54 19.28 0.65
CA PRO A 44 25.81 18.64 0.91
C PRO A 44 26.95 19.33 0.14
N ALA A 45 27.90 19.90 0.88
CA ALA A 45 29.29 20.08 0.44
C ALA A 45 30.11 18.94 1.10
N GLY A 46 31.18 18.37 0.56
CA GLY A 46 31.96 18.57 -0.64
C GLY A 46 33.06 17.48 -0.64
N HIS A 47 33.56 17.13 -1.82
CA HIS A 47 34.67 16.19 -2.06
C HIS A 47 36.05 16.82 -1.74
N ALA A 48 37.02 15.99 -1.30
CA ALA A 48 38.45 15.97 -1.67
C ALA A 48 39.24 15.16 -0.61
N SER A 49 39.80 13.98 -0.92
CA SER A 49 41.10 13.69 -1.57
C SER A 49 42.29 13.61 -0.59
N ARG A 50 43.00 12.45 -0.64
CA ARG A 50 44.47 12.25 -0.70
C ARG A 50 45.32 12.84 0.45
N ASP A 51 46.46 12.31 0.87
CA ASP A 51 47.30 11.12 0.67
C ASP A 51 48.24 11.12 1.92
N ASP A 52 49.22 10.21 1.95
CA ASP A 52 50.44 10.22 2.78
C ASP A 52 50.36 9.74 4.24
N GLU A 53 51.41 9.15 4.82
CA GLU A 53 52.38 8.12 4.46
C GLU A 53 53.24 7.92 5.74
N GLN A 54 53.59 6.66 6.03
CA GLN A 54 54.75 6.19 6.79
C GLN A 54 54.92 6.36 8.33
N ARG A 55 55.04 5.16 8.93
CA ARG A 55 56.15 4.61 9.74
C ARG A 55 56.66 5.37 10.97
N GLY A 56 56.57 4.68 12.11
CA GLY A 56 57.47 4.85 13.26
C GLY A 56 57.39 3.63 14.19
N VAL A 57 58.52 2.95 14.37
CA VAL A 57 58.69 1.75 15.22
C VAL A 57 59.13 2.19 16.63
N VAL A 58 58.81 1.34 17.61
CA VAL A 58 59.30 1.23 19.01
C VAL A 58 58.69 2.18 20.05
N HIS A 59 57.99 1.64 21.06
CA HIS A 59 58.63 1.23 22.31
C HIS A 59 57.66 0.47 23.23
N ARG A 60 58.24 -0.49 23.93
CA ARG A 60 57.70 -1.40 24.95
C ARG A 60 57.17 -0.65 26.17
N LEU A 61 56.01 -1.04 26.70
CA LEU A 61 55.77 -1.52 28.08
C LEU A 61 54.26 -1.55 28.40
N GLN A 62 53.90 -2.52 29.24
CA GLN A 62 52.57 -2.91 29.66
C GLN A 62 51.72 -1.74 30.19
N ARG A 63 50.47 -1.63 29.72
CA ARG A 63 49.39 -1.00 30.48
C ARG A 63 48.07 -1.73 30.24
N SER A 64 47.80 -2.67 31.13
CA SER A 64 46.67 -3.60 31.15
C SER A 64 45.33 -2.91 31.51
N GLY A 65 44.87 -1.96 30.70
CA GLY A 65 43.60 -1.24 30.94
C GLY A 65 42.77 -0.89 29.71
N GLU A 66 43.32 -0.89 28.50
CA GLU A 66 42.63 -0.36 27.30
C GLU A 66 41.97 -1.42 26.41
N PHE A 67 42.35 -2.70 26.54
CA PHE A 67 41.77 -3.79 25.73
C PHE A 67 40.27 -4.04 26.01
N SER A 68 39.78 -3.63 27.17
CA SER A 68 38.37 -3.74 27.55
C SER A 68 37.50 -2.68 26.87
N GLN A 69 38.02 -1.46 26.68
CA GLN A 69 37.26 -0.37 26.06
C GLN A 69 37.12 -0.53 24.54
N MET A 70 38.13 -1.11 23.85
CA MET A 70 38.04 -1.33 22.40
C MET A 70 37.03 -2.42 22.02
N HIS A 71 36.95 -3.51 22.79
CA HIS A 71 35.93 -4.55 22.56
C HIS A 71 34.51 -4.04 22.85
N GLN A 72 34.34 -3.19 23.87
CA GLN A 72 33.05 -2.56 24.17
C GLN A 72 32.60 -1.60 23.07
N ARG A 73 33.51 -0.82 22.47
CA ARG A 73 33.20 0.08 21.35
C ARG A 73 32.86 -0.68 20.06
N SER A 74 33.51 -1.80 19.80
CA SER A 74 33.20 -2.68 18.67
C SER A 74 31.83 -3.37 18.83
N ALA A 75 31.50 -3.84 20.03
CA ALA A 75 30.20 -4.42 20.33
C ALA A 75 29.07 -3.37 20.24
N ALA A 76 29.29 -2.14 20.75
CA ALA A 76 28.34 -1.04 20.63
C ALA A 76 28.12 -0.61 19.17
N ALA A 77 29.18 -0.52 18.36
CA ALA A 77 29.07 -0.19 16.93
C ALA A 77 28.36 -1.29 16.12
N LEU A 78 28.59 -2.56 16.45
CA LEU A 78 27.86 -3.69 15.85
C LEU A 78 26.41 -3.74 16.32
N ALA A 79 26.14 -3.42 17.59
CA ALA A 79 24.79 -3.30 18.13
C ALA A 79 24.02 -2.13 17.48
N SER A 80 24.67 -0.97 17.28
CA SER A 80 24.08 0.16 16.55
C SER A 80 23.80 -0.18 15.08
N ARG A 81 24.69 -0.93 14.41
CA ARG A 81 24.47 -1.42 13.03
C ARG A 81 23.39 -2.51 12.95
N ALA A 82 23.24 -3.33 13.98
CA ALA A 82 22.16 -4.31 14.09
C ALA A 82 20.81 -3.64 14.40
N HIS A 83 20.83 -2.54 15.16
CA HIS A 83 19.65 -1.71 15.42
C HIS A 83 19.17 -1.02 14.15
N ASP A 84 20.09 -0.42 13.38
CA ASP A 84 19.80 0.23 12.09
C ASP A 84 19.26 -0.74 11.01
N ARG A 85 19.65 -2.02 11.06
CA ARG A 85 19.11 -3.07 10.18
C ARG A 85 17.75 -3.63 10.63
N GLY A 86 17.37 -3.44 11.89
CA GLY A 86 16.15 -3.99 12.48
C GLY A 86 14.96 -3.04 12.52
N SER A 87 15.18 -1.75 12.29
CA SER A 87 14.15 -0.71 12.44
C SER A 87 14.27 0.37 11.37
N ARG A 88 14.33 -0.02 10.09
CA ARG A 88 14.02 0.94 9.02
C ARG A 88 12.55 1.34 9.21
N GLN A 89 12.34 2.43 9.93
CA GLN A 89 11.04 3.05 10.13
C GLN A 89 10.44 3.24 8.75
N PHE A 90 9.22 2.73 8.56
CA PHE A 90 8.54 2.83 7.28
C PHE A 90 8.36 4.30 6.96
N SER A 91 8.96 4.75 5.85
CA SER A 91 9.07 6.17 5.56
C SER A 91 7.84 6.68 4.78
N PRO A 92 7.55 7.99 4.83
CA PRO A 92 6.58 8.61 3.92
C PRO A 92 6.88 8.30 2.45
N VAL A 93 8.16 8.15 2.09
CA VAL A 93 8.60 7.77 0.73
C VAL A 93 8.20 6.34 0.38
N ASP A 94 8.25 5.40 1.33
CA ASP A 94 7.78 4.03 1.08
C ASP A 94 6.26 4.01 0.89
N THR A 95 5.54 4.88 1.61
CA THR A 95 4.09 5.05 1.48
C THR A 95 3.72 5.54 0.07
N SER A 96 4.37 6.61 -0.41
CA SER A 96 4.10 7.15 -1.74
C SER A 96 4.39 6.12 -2.83
N ARG A 97 5.52 5.42 -2.73
CA ARG A 97 5.89 4.35 -3.66
C ARG A 97 4.93 3.17 -3.63
N ILE A 98 4.33 2.83 -2.47
CA ILE A 98 3.28 1.82 -2.37
C ILE A 98 2.03 2.26 -3.13
N VAL A 99 1.60 3.51 -2.97
CA VAL A 99 0.43 4.06 -3.65
C VAL A 99 0.68 4.13 -5.15
N GLU A 100 1.82 4.66 -5.59
CA GLU A 100 2.25 4.69 -7.00
C GLU A 100 2.24 3.28 -7.60
N ARG A 101 2.87 2.31 -6.94
CA ARG A 101 2.88 0.93 -7.42
C ARG A 101 1.49 0.32 -7.48
N ALA A 102 0.60 0.64 -6.55
CA ALA A 102 -0.79 0.19 -6.59
C ALA A 102 -1.55 0.75 -7.80
N HIS A 103 -1.28 1.99 -8.20
CA HIS A 103 -1.87 2.59 -9.41
C HIS A 103 -1.41 1.86 -10.68
N GLU A 104 -0.13 1.50 -10.77
CA GLU A 104 0.41 0.75 -11.92
C GLU A 104 -0.23 -0.63 -12.09
N LEU A 105 -0.74 -1.23 -11.00
CA LEU A 105 -1.39 -2.54 -11.02
C LEU A 105 -2.87 -2.49 -11.41
N ILE A 106 -3.47 -1.30 -11.58
CA ILE A 106 -4.86 -1.15 -12.03
C ILE A 106 -5.06 -1.87 -13.37
N GLY A 107 -6.15 -2.62 -13.49
CA GLY A 107 -6.42 -3.47 -14.65
C GLY A 107 -5.89 -4.89 -14.52
N THR A 108 -5.02 -5.20 -13.55
CA THR A 108 -4.58 -6.59 -13.32
C THR A 108 -5.75 -7.47 -12.87
N PRO A 109 -5.95 -8.67 -13.46
CA PRO A 109 -7.05 -9.55 -13.08
C PRO A 109 -6.99 -10.03 -11.63
N TYR A 110 -8.16 -10.14 -11.00
CA TYR A 110 -8.31 -10.82 -9.72
C TYR A 110 -8.03 -12.31 -9.89
N ARG A 111 -7.23 -12.88 -8.98
CA ARG A 111 -6.95 -14.31 -8.89
C ARG A 111 -6.96 -14.75 -7.44
N TRP A 112 -7.83 -15.70 -7.11
CA TRP A 112 -7.96 -16.22 -5.75
C TRP A 112 -6.63 -16.86 -5.30
N GLY A 113 -6.09 -16.43 -4.16
CA GLY A 113 -4.78 -16.88 -3.67
C GLY A 113 -3.59 -16.17 -4.34
N GLY A 114 -3.83 -15.30 -5.33
CA GLY A 114 -2.79 -14.59 -6.06
C GLY A 114 -2.09 -13.52 -5.22
N GLU A 115 -0.76 -13.43 -5.37
CA GLU A 115 0.11 -12.48 -4.64
C GLU A 115 1.29 -11.97 -5.50
N SER A 116 1.18 -12.07 -6.82
CA SER A 116 2.20 -11.61 -7.77
C SER A 116 1.58 -11.17 -9.09
N GLU A 117 2.29 -10.35 -9.86
CA GLU A 117 1.82 -9.87 -11.18
C GLU A 117 1.57 -11.02 -12.16
N GLU A 118 2.45 -12.02 -12.16
CA GLU A 118 2.36 -13.20 -13.02
C GLU A 118 1.09 -14.03 -12.73
N ASN A 119 0.74 -14.18 -11.45
CA ASN A 119 -0.37 -15.02 -11.00
C ASN A 119 -1.64 -14.22 -10.69
N GLY A 120 -1.62 -12.90 -10.90
CA GLY A 120 -2.65 -11.97 -10.44
C GLY A 120 -2.75 -11.85 -8.92
N PHE A 121 -3.76 -11.11 -8.46
CA PHE A 121 -3.91 -10.76 -7.04
C PHE A 121 -5.29 -11.10 -6.49
N ASP A 122 -5.35 -11.59 -5.25
CA ASP A 122 -6.54 -11.41 -4.41
C ASP A 122 -6.44 -10.13 -3.58
N CYS A 123 -7.51 -9.79 -2.85
CA CYS A 123 -7.58 -8.53 -2.10
C CYS A 123 -6.44 -8.36 -1.10
N SER A 124 -6.18 -9.38 -0.29
CA SER A 124 -5.09 -9.39 0.69
C SER A 124 -3.71 -9.56 0.04
N GLY A 125 -3.61 -10.34 -1.04
CA GLY A 125 -2.39 -10.61 -1.78
C GLY A 125 -1.83 -9.36 -2.46
N LEU A 126 -2.71 -8.44 -2.89
CA LEU A 126 -2.30 -7.12 -3.38
C LEU A 126 -1.53 -6.33 -2.29
N LEU A 127 -2.09 -6.20 -1.08
CA LEU A 127 -1.43 -5.48 0.00
C LEU A 127 -0.12 -6.16 0.43
N VAL A 128 -0.13 -7.49 0.55
CA VAL A 128 1.08 -8.26 0.87
C VAL A 128 2.19 -7.99 -0.15
N TYR A 129 1.86 -8.01 -1.45
CA TYR A 129 2.82 -7.73 -2.51
C TYR A 129 3.38 -6.31 -2.42
N LEU A 130 2.53 -5.30 -2.26
CA LEU A 130 2.95 -3.89 -2.23
C LEU A 130 3.89 -3.61 -1.05
N TYR A 131 3.48 -4.02 0.15
CA TYR A 131 4.28 -3.81 1.37
C TYR A 131 5.58 -4.63 1.36
N ARG A 132 5.57 -5.85 0.81
CA ARG A 132 6.76 -6.68 0.67
C ARG A 132 7.74 -6.08 -0.34
N SER A 133 7.26 -5.65 -1.50
CA SER A 133 8.11 -5.20 -2.62
C SER A 133 8.73 -3.83 -2.40
N ILE A 134 7.99 -2.90 -1.78
CA ILE A 134 8.45 -1.52 -1.63
C ILE A 134 9.11 -1.30 -0.27
N ALA A 135 8.47 -1.77 0.80
CA ALA A 135 8.86 -1.45 2.17
C ALA A 135 9.56 -2.61 2.90
N ASN A 136 9.79 -3.74 2.23
CA ASN A 136 10.34 -4.96 2.84
C ASN A 136 9.58 -5.40 4.11
N ARG A 137 8.26 -5.14 4.15
CA ARG A 137 7.40 -5.39 5.32
C ARG A 137 6.55 -6.62 5.06
N LYS A 138 6.62 -7.60 5.96
CA LYS A 138 5.81 -8.82 5.90
C LYS A 138 4.45 -8.58 6.56
N LEU A 139 3.40 -8.49 5.74
CA LEU A 139 2.03 -8.48 6.24
C LEU A 139 1.48 -9.90 6.44
N PRO A 140 0.49 -10.08 7.33
CA PRO A 140 -0.29 -11.32 7.36
C PRO A 140 -0.94 -11.60 6.00
N ARG A 141 -1.01 -12.87 5.59
CA ARG A 141 -1.49 -13.23 4.24
C ARG A 141 -2.98 -13.00 4.03
N THR A 142 -3.79 -13.10 5.07
CA THR A 142 -5.26 -13.07 4.97
C THR A 142 -5.84 -11.81 5.58
N THR A 143 -6.98 -11.36 5.05
CA THR A 143 -7.75 -10.24 5.58
C THR A 143 -8.05 -10.38 7.08
N HIS A 144 -8.51 -11.56 7.51
CA HIS A 144 -8.79 -11.84 8.92
C HIS A 144 -7.56 -11.65 9.82
N SER A 145 -6.40 -12.16 9.40
CA SER A 145 -5.16 -12.00 10.18
C SER A 145 -4.65 -10.57 10.20
N MET A 146 -4.90 -9.77 9.14
CA MET A 146 -4.59 -8.34 9.13
C MET A 146 -5.47 -7.57 10.12
N ILE A 147 -6.79 -7.84 10.15
CA ILE A 147 -7.74 -7.19 11.07
C ILE A 147 -7.40 -7.50 12.53
N ALA A 148 -6.95 -8.73 12.80
CA ALA A 148 -6.56 -9.20 14.13
C ALA A 148 -5.40 -8.40 14.74
N GLN A 149 -4.64 -7.64 13.94
CA GLN A 149 -3.59 -6.73 14.41
C GLN A 149 -4.17 -5.42 14.99
N ARG A 150 -4.93 -5.54 16.10
CA ARG A 150 -5.68 -4.42 16.71
C ARG A 150 -4.83 -3.25 17.19
N GLN A 151 -3.55 -3.49 17.50
CA GLN A 151 -2.61 -2.44 17.90
C GLN A 151 -2.35 -1.38 16.80
N ASN A 152 -2.76 -1.66 15.57
CA ASN A 152 -2.57 -0.80 14.40
C ASN A 152 -3.88 -0.13 13.94
N GLU A 153 -4.92 -0.10 14.77
CA GLU A 153 -6.23 0.45 14.41
C GLU A 153 -6.17 1.96 14.11
N VAL A 154 -6.85 2.38 13.05
CA VAL A 154 -6.96 3.78 12.62
C VAL A 154 -8.43 4.15 12.50
N SER A 155 -8.80 5.30 13.06
CA SER A 155 -10.15 5.86 12.92
C SER A 155 -10.36 6.37 11.49
N ARG A 156 -11.62 6.42 11.02
CA ARG A 156 -11.90 6.86 9.64
C ARG A 156 -11.40 8.28 9.35
N ASP A 157 -11.50 9.17 10.33
CA ASP A 157 -11.12 10.59 10.19
C ASP A 157 -9.59 10.80 10.19
N GLU A 158 -8.82 9.77 10.57
CA GLU A 158 -7.35 9.79 10.62
C GLU A 158 -6.70 8.99 9.48
N LEU A 159 -7.50 8.56 8.50
CA LEU A 159 -7.02 7.80 7.35
C LEU A 159 -5.96 8.57 6.57
N GLN A 160 -4.85 7.88 6.29
CA GLN A 160 -3.75 8.40 5.49
C GLN A 160 -3.46 7.43 4.34
N PRO A 161 -3.03 7.93 3.17
CA PRO A 161 -2.60 7.08 2.07
C PRO A 161 -1.65 5.99 2.58
N GLY A 162 -1.83 4.76 2.10
CA GLY A 162 -1.12 3.59 2.59
C GLY A 162 -1.88 2.76 3.63
N ASP A 163 -2.85 3.34 4.35
CA ASP A 163 -3.64 2.58 5.32
C ASP A 163 -4.46 1.46 4.65
N ALA A 164 -4.60 0.33 5.33
CA ALA A 164 -5.46 -0.75 4.89
C ALA A 164 -6.89 -0.51 5.40
N VAL A 165 -7.87 -0.45 4.49
CA VAL A 165 -9.30 -0.30 4.82
C VAL A 165 -10.03 -1.62 4.65
N PHE A 166 -10.88 -1.98 5.61
CA PHE A 166 -11.52 -3.29 5.70
C PHE A 166 -13.03 -3.20 5.57
N PHE A 167 -13.62 -4.21 4.93
CA PHE A 167 -15.05 -4.25 4.64
C PHE A 167 -15.68 -5.62 4.89
N ASN A 168 -16.95 -5.64 5.27
CA ASN A 168 -17.77 -6.85 5.41
C ASN A 168 -18.71 -6.99 4.21
N HIS A 169 -18.29 -7.78 3.22
CA HIS A 169 -19.03 -7.96 1.95
C HIS A 169 -20.20 -8.96 2.06
N ASN A 170 -20.16 -9.87 3.05
CA ASN A 170 -20.98 -11.08 3.07
C ASN A 170 -21.93 -11.17 4.28
N GLY A 171 -22.09 -10.12 5.08
CA GLY A 171 -23.06 -10.07 6.20
C GLY A 171 -22.76 -11.04 7.37
N GLY A 172 -21.73 -11.87 7.28
CA GLY A 172 -21.33 -12.87 8.29
C GLY A 172 -20.52 -12.33 9.46
N GLY A 173 -20.69 -11.05 9.80
CA GLY A 173 -20.10 -10.43 11.01
C GLY A 173 -18.59 -10.18 11.03
N SER A 174 -17.79 -10.69 10.07
CA SER A 174 -16.34 -10.40 9.98
C SER A 174 -15.97 -9.74 8.66
N ALA A 175 -15.05 -8.79 8.69
CA ALA A 175 -14.56 -8.18 7.46
C ALA A 175 -13.85 -9.21 6.59
N SER A 176 -14.28 -9.28 5.34
CA SER A 176 -13.92 -10.29 4.35
C SER A 176 -13.17 -9.70 3.16
N HIS A 177 -13.04 -8.37 3.10
CA HIS A 177 -12.38 -7.65 2.02
C HIS A 177 -11.42 -6.59 2.58
N VAL A 178 -10.36 -6.29 1.82
CA VAL A 178 -9.39 -5.25 2.15
C VAL A 178 -9.03 -4.45 0.90
N GLY A 179 -8.73 -3.16 1.10
CA GLY A 179 -8.19 -2.25 0.10
C GLY A 179 -7.09 -1.36 0.68
N LEU A 180 -6.30 -0.77 -0.20
CA LEU A 180 -5.28 0.22 0.12
C LEU A 180 -5.89 1.62 -0.02
N TYR A 181 -6.00 2.37 1.06
CA TYR A 181 -6.43 3.76 1.03
C TYR A 181 -5.41 4.64 0.31
N ILE A 182 -5.89 5.53 -0.56
CA ILE A 182 -5.04 6.39 -1.39
C ILE A 182 -5.33 7.89 -1.19
N GLY A 183 -6.16 8.25 -0.21
CA GLY A 183 -6.61 9.63 0.03
C GLY A 183 -7.97 9.93 -0.61
N ASP A 184 -8.55 11.06 -0.21
CA ASP A 184 -9.84 11.60 -0.70
C ASP A 184 -10.99 10.57 -0.68
N ASP A 185 -11.15 9.80 0.40
CA ASP A 185 -12.15 8.74 0.51
C ASP A 185 -12.06 7.69 -0.62
N ARG A 186 -10.87 7.49 -1.21
CA ARG A 186 -10.63 6.50 -2.27
C ARG A 186 -9.67 5.41 -1.83
N PHE A 187 -9.82 4.24 -2.45
CA PHE A 187 -8.95 3.10 -2.21
C PHE A 187 -8.79 2.23 -3.45
N ILE A 188 -7.62 1.58 -3.57
CA ILE A 188 -7.32 0.58 -4.60
C ILE A 188 -7.52 -0.81 -4.02
N HIS A 189 -8.16 -1.69 -4.77
CA HIS A 189 -8.39 -3.07 -4.32
C HIS A 189 -8.50 -4.05 -5.50
N ALA A 190 -8.32 -5.34 -5.21
CA ALA A 190 -8.67 -6.44 -6.11
C ALA A 190 -10.05 -7.00 -5.70
N PRO A 191 -11.16 -6.66 -6.38
CA PRO A 191 -12.53 -6.86 -5.87
C PRO A 191 -12.97 -8.33 -5.74
N ARG A 192 -12.93 -9.10 -6.84
CA ARG A 192 -13.39 -10.50 -6.91
C ARG A 192 -13.10 -11.13 -8.27
N THR A 193 -13.26 -12.45 -8.37
CA THR A 193 -13.14 -13.21 -9.62
C THR A 193 -13.95 -12.59 -10.76
N GLY A 194 -13.34 -12.51 -11.95
CA GLY A 194 -13.96 -11.92 -13.15
C GLY A 194 -13.89 -10.39 -13.21
N LYS A 195 -13.19 -9.76 -12.26
CA LYS A 195 -12.92 -8.32 -12.23
C LYS A 195 -11.41 -8.08 -12.11
N THR A 196 -11.02 -6.82 -12.27
CA THR A 196 -9.64 -6.36 -12.23
C THR A 196 -9.42 -5.40 -11.06
N ILE A 197 -8.16 -5.20 -10.68
CA ILE A 197 -7.76 -4.15 -9.74
C ILE A 197 -8.28 -2.80 -10.25
N ARG A 198 -8.85 -2.01 -9.34
CA ARG A 198 -9.49 -0.72 -9.65
C ARG A 198 -9.51 0.18 -8.42
N ILE A 199 -9.94 1.42 -8.64
CA ILE A 199 -10.23 2.39 -7.60
C ILE A 199 -11.73 2.39 -7.32
N ASP A 200 -12.09 2.41 -6.05
CA ASP A 200 -13.45 2.63 -5.56
C ASP A 200 -13.42 3.72 -4.48
N SER A 201 -14.60 4.24 -4.10
CA SER A 201 -14.75 5.29 -3.07
C SER A 201 -15.48 4.76 -1.84
N LEU A 202 -15.01 5.16 -0.66
CA LEU A 202 -15.63 4.93 0.65
C LEU A 202 -16.98 5.64 0.81
N ASP A 203 -17.26 6.64 -0.02
CA ASP A 203 -18.54 7.37 0.00
C ASP A 203 -19.61 6.72 -0.87
N ASN A 204 -19.22 5.80 -1.75
CA ASN A 204 -20.19 4.99 -2.48
C ASN A 204 -21.07 4.22 -1.48
N SER A 205 -22.40 4.30 -1.64
CA SER A 205 -23.39 3.65 -0.77
C SER A 205 -23.09 2.18 -0.44
N TYR A 206 -22.48 1.43 -1.36
CA TYR A 206 -22.11 0.04 -1.14
C TYR A 206 -20.92 -0.09 -0.17
N TRP A 207 -19.87 0.70 -0.38
CA TRP A 207 -18.64 0.67 0.41
C TRP A 207 -18.81 1.36 1.76
N SER A 208 -19.57 2.45 1.82
CA SER A 208 -19.87 3.15 3.08
C SER A 208 -20.63 2.26 4.05
N ARG A 209 -21.60 1.46 3.56
CA ARG A 209 -22.37 0.51 4.39
C ARG A 209 -21.57 -0.70 4.84
N SER A 210 -20.51 -1.06 4.11
CA SER A 210 -19.72 -2.26 4.39
C SER A 210 -18.40 -1.97 5.09
N TYR A 211 -17.96 -0.70 5.17
CA TYR A 211 -16.74 -0.29 5.88
C TYR A 211 -16.81 -0.71 7.35
N THR A 212 -15.74 -1.34 7.83
CA THR A 212 -15.66 -1.81 9.22
C THR A 212 -14.60 -1.09 10.04
N THR A 213 -13.38 -1.00 9.53
CA THR A 213 -12.22 -0.48 10.28
C THR A 213 -11.05 -0.23 9.32
N ALA A 214 -10.01 0.47 9.80
CA ALA A 214 -8.73 0.56 9.11
C ALA A 214 -7.54 0.08 9.97
N ARG A 215 -6.41 -0.23 9.31
CA ARG A 215 -5.13 -0.59 9.94
C ARG A 215 -3.96 0.13 9.28
N ARG A 216 -3.02 0.63 10.08
CA ARG A 216 -1.76 1.23 9.62
C ARG A 216 -0.59 0.29 9.84
N PHE A 217 0.05 -0.16 8.76
CA PHE A 217 1.21 -1.05 8.84
C PHE A 217 2.56 -0.33 8.66
N SER A 218 2.52 0.99 8.57
CA SER A 218 3.67 1.90 8.51
C SER A 218 4.28 2.28 9.87
N GLY A 219 3.74 1.74 10.97
CA GLY A 219 4.27 1.89 12.33
C GLY A 219 5.14 0.72 12.80
#